data_AF-A0A5C7MZL4-F1
#
_entry.id   AF-A0A5C7MZL4-F1
#
_cell.length_a   1.000
_cell.length_b   1.000
_cell.length_c   1.000
_cell.angle_alpha   90.00
_cell.angle_beta   90.00
_cell.angle_gamma   90.00
#
_symmetry.space_group_name_H-M   'P 1'
#
loop_
_entity.id
_entity.type
_entity.pdbx_description
1 polymer ?
#
loop_
_entity_poly.entity_id
_entity_poly.type
_entity_poly.pdbx_seq_one_letter_code
_entity_poly.pdbx_strand_id
1 'polypeptide(L)'
;MKNNPNFNTGLLFITYLLMSSDQEISENELDYLDSVRLDAGINEEEFRAFYNSAFGKSERELYQIGMDAINQCSDTEKVQIFVKLYGMALADEVLRVKEVRFILYATRMADVSMERVIEMANEVGIAVS
;
A
#
# COMPACT_ATOMS: atom_id res chain seq x y z
N MET A 1 -9.84 -5.69 -13.11
CA MET A 1 -10.76 -5.68 -11.94
C MET A 1 -11.57 -4.41 -12.00
N LYS A 2 -12.88 -4.44 -11.74
CA LYS A 2 -13.69 -3.21 -11.64
C LYS A 2 -13.20 -2.41 -10.43
N ASN A 3 -12.93 -1.10 -10.60
CA ASN A 3 -12.48 -0.15 -9.58
C ASN A 3 -13.25 -0.33 -8.26
N ASN A 4 -12.74 -1.16 -7.34
CA ASN A 4 -13.27 -1.23 -6.00
C ASN A 4 -12.74 0.02 -5.27
N PRO A 5 -13.61 0.98 -4.89
CA PRO A 5 -13.15 2.21 -4.26
C PRO A 5 -12.42 1.92 -2.94
N ASN A 6 -12.84 0.89 -2.19
CA ASN A 6 -12.17 0.50 -0.96
C ASN A 6 -10.77 -0.07 -1.21
N PHE A 7 -10.59 -0.83 -2.30
CA PHE A 7 -9.27 -1.31 -2.70
C PHE A 7 -8.35 -0.14 -3.02
N ASN A 8 -8.83 0.79 -3.85
CA ASN A 8 -8.05 1.96 -4.28
C ASN A 8 -7.71 2.88 -3.10
N THR A 9 -8.70 3.17 -2.23
CA THR A 9 -8.49 3.97 -1.01
C THR A 9 -7.51 3.28 -0.06
N GLY A 10 -7.69 1.99 0.21
CA GLY A 10 -6.80 1.22 1.06
C GLY A 10 -5.37 1.22 0.56
N LEU A 11 -5.20 0.90 -0.72
CA LEU A 11 -3.89 0.88 -1.38
C LEU A 11 -3.20 2.25 -1.31
N LEU A 12 -3.85 3.33 -1.80
CA LEU A 12 -3.22 4.64 -1.88
C LEU A 12 -2.86 5.23 -0.51
N PHE A 13 -3.75 5.15 0.48
CA PHE A 13 -3.49 5.72 1.81
C PHE A 13 -2.38 4.98 2.55
N ILE A 14 -2.36 3.65 2.48
CA ILE A 14 -1.35 2.84 3.17
C ILE A 14 0.00 2.91 2.45
N THR A 15 0.03 2.95 1.11
CA THR A 15 1.25 3.20 0.34
C THR A 15 1.84 4.57 0.68
N TYR A 16 1.02 5.62 0.72
CA TYR A 16 1.47 6.96 1.08
C TYR A 16 2.09 7.03 2.48
N LEU A 17 1.51 6.33 3.46
CA LEU A 17 2.07 6.25 4.82
C LEU A 17 3.38 5.49 4.88
N LEU A 18 3.53 4.45 4.06
CA LEU A 18 4.77 3.69 3.98
C LEU A 18 5.91 4.61 3.51
N MET A 19 5.65 5.41 2.46
CA MET A 19 6.58 6.42 1.90
C MET A 19 6.87 7.56 2.88
N SER A 20 5.85 8.09 3.54
CA SER A 20 6.00 9.28 4.38
C SER A 20 6.67 9.01 5.73
N SER A 21 7.10 7.77 6.00
CA SER A 21 7.61 7.35 7.31
C SER A 21 8.98 7.92 7.68
N ASP A 22 9.73 8.45 6.71
CA ASP A 22 11.09 8.99 6.91
C ASP A 22 11.24 10.51 6.60
N GLN A 23 10.14 11.29 6.61
CA GLN A 23 10.09 12.76 6.43
C GLN A 23 10.59 13.34 5.09
N GLU A 24 11.28 12.55 4.26
CA GLU A 24 11.59 12.88 2.86
C GLU A 24 11.05 11.77 1.95
N ILE A 25 10.14 12.13 1.05
CA ILE A 25 9.66 11.25 -0.03
C ILE A 25 10.61 11.41 -1.21
N SER A 26 11.26 10.33 -1.63
CA SER A 26 12.16 10.27 -2.78
C SER A 26 11.42 10.18 -4.11
N GLU A 27 12.12 10.48 -5.21
CA GLU A 27 11.57 10.34 -6.58
C GLU A 27 11.22 8.87 -6.89
N ASN A 28 12.02 7.91 -6.44
CA ASN A 28 11.75 6.48 -6.59
C ASN A 28 10.44 6.04 -5.92
N GLU A 29 10.16 6.57 -4.73
CA GLU A 29 8.91 6.26 -4.01
C GLU A 29 7.68 6.87 -4.71
N LEU A 30 7.82 8.05 -5.33
CA LEU A 30 6.78 8.65 -6.17
C LEU A 30 6.55 7.86 -7.47
N ASP A 31 7.62 7.43 -8.13
CA ASP A 31 7.54 6.59 -9.33
C ASP A 31 6.87 5.24 -8.99
N TYR A 32 7.19 4.67 -7.83
CA TYR A 32 6.54 3.46 -7.36
C TYR A 32 5.04 3.69 -7.12
N LEU A 33 4.66 4.77 -6.44
CA LEU A 33 3.26 5.13 -6.24
C LEU A 33 2.51 5.28 -7.57
N ASP A 34 3.13 5.90 -8.58
CA ASP A 34 2.55 6.02 -9.91
C ASP A 34 2.39 4.65 -10.60
N SER A 35 3.39 3.76 -10.48
CA SER A 35 3.31 2.40 -11.02
C SER A 35 2.17 1.59 -10.38
N VAL A 36 2.01 1.69 -9.05
CA VAL A 36 0.93 1.03 -8.30
C VAL A 36 -0.43 1.56 -8.71
N ARG A 37 -0.54 2.88 -8.88
CA ARG A 37 -1.73 3.56 -9.37
C ARG A 37 -2.13 3.04 -10.75
N LEU A 38 -1.17 3.00 -11.68
CA LEU A 38 -1.39 2.54 -13.06
C LEU A 38 -1.80 1.05 -13.10
N ASP A 39 -1.12 0.20 -12.35
CA ASP A 39 -1.44 -1.23 -12.26
C ASP A 39 -2.84 -1.49 -11.68
N ALA A 40 -3.26 -0.66 -10.73
CA ALA A 40 -4.59 -0.73 -10.14
C ALA A 40 -5.70 -0.14 -11.06
N GLY A 41 -5.33 0.43 -12.22
CA GLY A 41 -6.26 1.08 -13.13
C GLY A 41 -6.83 2.40 -12.59
N ILE A 42 -6.15 3.01 -11.62
CA ILE A 42 -6.57 4.27 -10.98
C ILE A 42 -6.20 5.42 -11.92
N ASN A 43 -7.20 6.16 -12.37
CA ASN A 43 -6.96 7.29 -13.27
C ASN A 43 -6.44 8.53 -12.52
N GLU A 44 -5.96 9.52 -13.27
CA GLU A 44 -5.41 10.77 -12.73
C GLU A 44 -6.44 11.54 -11.87
N GLU A 45 -7.72 11.50 -12.23
CA GLU A 45 -8.78 12.19 -11.50
C GLU A 45 -9.02 11.56 -10.12
N GLU A 46 -9.12 10.23 -10.06
CA GLU A 46 -9.23 9.46 -8.81
C GLU A 46 -7.99 9.68 -7.92
N PHE A 47 -6.80 9.70 -8.51
CA PHE A 47 -5.55 9.92 -7.78
C PHE A 47 -5.43 11.35 -7.23
N ARG A 48 -5.83 12.37 -7.99
CA ARG A 48 -5.91 13.74 -7.50
C ARG A 48 -6.92 13.90 -6.38
N ALA A 49 -8.07 13.24 -6.49
CA ALA A 49 -9.08 13.24 -5.42
C ALA A 49 -8.49 12.63 -4.13
N PHE A 50 -7.76 11.52 -4.25
CA PHE A 50 -6.99 10.94 -3.15
C PHE A 50 -6.01 11.96 -2.56
N TYR A 51 -5.12 12.55 -3.37
CA TYR A 51 -4.06 13.45 -2.89
C TYR A 51 -4.63 14.66 -2.14
N ASN A 52 -5.68 15.27 -2.70
CA ASN A 52 -6.40 16.37 -2.05
C ASN A 52 -7.07 15.94 -0.74
N SER A 53 -7.56 14.70 -0.67
CA SER A 53 -8.17 14.17 0.55
C SER A 53 -7.14 13.86 1.64
N ALA A 54 -5.92 13.46 1.25
CA ALA A 54 -4.82 13.17 2.17
C ALA A 54 -4.20 14.45 2.76
N PHE A 55 -4.21 15.55 1.99
CA PHE A 55 -3.66 16.83 2.42
C PHE A 55 -4.29 17.33 3.74
N GLY A 56 -3.43 17.71 4.69
CA GLY A 56 -3.83 18.23 5.99
C GLY A 56 -4.31 17.19 7.02
N LYS A 57 -4.29 15.89 6.68
CA LYS A 57 -4.57 14.81 7.64
C LYS A 57 -3.32 14.38 8.39
N SER A 58 -3.49 14.01 9.64
CA SER A 58 -2.44 13.35 10.43
C SER A 58 -2.21 11.92 9.95
N GLU A 59 -1.01 11.37 10.22
CA GLU A 59 -0.68 9.97 9.91
C GLU A 59 -1.71 8.99 10.47
N ARG A 60 -2.22 9.25 11.68
CA ARG A 60 -3.24 8.44 12.31
C ARG A 60 -4.55 8.45 11.54
N GLU A 61 -5.00 9.60 11.04
CA GLU A 61 -6.21 9.70 10.24
C GLU A 61 -6.05 8.99 8.91
N LEU A 62 -4.90 9.17 8.25
CA LEU A 62 -4.58 8.46 7.01
C LEU A 62 -4.60 6.95 7.22
N TYR A 63 -4.02 6.47 8.33
CA TYR A 63 -3.95 5.05 8.66
C TYR A 63 -5.34 4.48 8.91
N GLN A 64 -6.17 5.20 9.67
CA GLN A 64 -7.53 4.80 9.95
C GLN A 64 -8.35 4.69 8.65
N ILE A 65 -8.29 5.70 7.78
CA ILE A 65 -9.01 5.69 6.49
C ILE A 65 -8.56 4.51 5.63
N GLY A 66 -7.26 4.30 5.50
CA GLY A 66 -6.70 3.20 4.70
C GLY A 66 -7.12 1.83 5.24
N MET A 67 -6.96 1.61 6.55
CA MET A 67 -7.29 0.32 7.17
C MET A 67 -8.80 0.04 7.18
N ASP A 68 -9.64 1.05 7.38
CA ASP A 68 -11.09 0.90 7.28
C ASP A 68 -11.49 0.46 5.87
N ALA A 69 -10.90 1.05 4.84
CA ALA A 69 -11.14 0.67 3.46
C ALA A 69 -10.65 -0.77 3.17
N ILE A 70 -9.44 -1.14 3.60
CA ILE A 70 -8.90 -2.51 3.45
C ILE A 70 -9.82 -3.53 4.12
N ASN A 71 -10.36 -3.22 5.29
CA ASN A 71 -11.25 -4.11 6.03
C ASN A 71 -12.61 -4.34 5.33
N GLN A 72 -13.00 -3.47 4.39
CA GLN A 72 -14.18 -3.67 3.54
C GLN A 72 -13.88 -4.44 2.24
N CYS A 73 -12.62 -4.79 1.98
CA CYS A 73 -12.23 -5.57 0.81
C CYS A 73 -12.43 -7.07 1.05
N SER A 74 -12.55 -7.84 -0.04
CA SER A 74 -12.48 -9.29 0.01
C SER A 74 -11.09 -9.79 0.42
N ASP A 75 -10.98 -11.02 0.94
CA ASP A 75 -9.70 -11.57 1.36
C ASP A 75 -8.65 -11.59 0.23
N THR A 76 -9.09 -11.87 -1.00
CA THR A 76 -8.22 -11.82 -2.18
C THR A 76 -7.70 -10.41 -2.45
N GLU A 77 -8.57 -9.41 -2.38
CA GLU A 77 -8.20 -8.00 -2.55
C GLU A 77 -7.26 -7.53 -1.46
N LYS A 78 -7.50 -7.90 -0.19
CA LYS A 78 -6.60 -7.56 0.91
C LYS A 78 -5.19 -8.11 0.67
N VAL A 79 -5.08 -9.40 0.31
CA VAL A 79 -3.78 -10.01 -0.01
C VAL A 79 -3.09 -9.26 -1.15
N GLN A 80 -3.82 -8.92 -2.22
CA GLN A 80 -3.26 -8.16 -3.35
C GLN A 80 -2.72 -6.78 -2.94
N ILE A 81 -3.42 -6.07 -2.05
CA ILE A 81 -2.93 -4.79 -1.48
C ILE A 81 -1.60 -5.02 -0.75
N PHE A 82 -1.55 -6.01 0.14
CA PHE A 82 -0.34 -6.27 0.92
C PHE A 82 0.83 -6.81 0.09
N VAL A 83 0.58 -7.55 -1.00
CA VAL A 83 1.62 -7.95 -1.97
C VAL A 83 2.26 -6.73 -2.63
N LYS A 84 1.44 -5.74 -3.02
CA LYS A 84 1.94 -4.47 -3.58
C LYS A 84 2.75 -3.69 -2.53
N LEU A 85 2.24 -3.54 -1.31
CA LEU A 85 2.97 -2.86 -0.23
C LEU A 85 4.29 -3.56 0.12
N TYR A 86 4.31 -4.90 0.11
CA TYR A 86 5.53 -5.66 0.32
C TYR A 86 6.55 -5.45 -0.81
N GLY A 87 6.09 -5.47 -2.06
CA GLY A 87 6.94 -5.14 -3.22
C GLY A 87 7.53 -3.73 -3.13
N MET A 88 6.78 -2.77 -2.57
CA MET A 88 7.30 -1.42 -2.34
C MET A 88 8.47 -1.41 -1.38
N ALA A 89 8.30 -2.03 -0.21
CA ALA A 89 9.34 -2.04 0.82
C ALA A 89 10.61 -2.76 0.34
N LEU A 90 10.51 -3.65 -0.65
CA LEU A 90 11.64 -4.29 -1.31
C LEU A 90 12.25 -3.49 -2.48
N ALA A 91 11.50 -2.54 -3.06
CA ALA A 91 11.98 -1.73 -4.17
C ALA A 91 13.03 -0.71 -3.72
N ASP A 92 12.99 -0.31 -2.45
CA ASP A 92 14.05 0.50 -1.85
C ASP A 92 15.33 -0.33 -1.70
N GLU A 93 16.49 0.31 -1.95
CA GLU A 93 17.81 -0.33 -1.84
C GLU A 93 18.08 -0.91 -0.44
N VAL A 94 17.36 -0.43 0.56
CA VAL A 94 17.45 -0.88 1.95
C VAL A 94 16.06 -1.11 2.51
N LEU A 95 15.69 -2.37 2.71
CA LEU A 95 14.46 -2.73 3.43
C LEU A 95 14.54 -2.21 4.88
N ARG A 96 13.72 -1.22 5.22
CA ARG A 96 13.76 -0.60 6.56
C ARG A 96 12.93 -1.43 7.53
N VAL A 97 13.47 -1.69 8.72
CA VAL A 97 12.78 -2.44 9.80
C VAL A 97 11.42 -1.82 10.14
N LYS A 98 11.27 -0.50 10.00
CA LYS A 98 10.02 0.22 10.24
C LYS A 98 8.93 -0.17 9.23
N GLU A 99 9.27 -0.28 7.95
CA GLU A 99 8.33 -0.62 6.87
C GLU A 99 7.85 -2.07 7.00
N VAL A 100 8.78 -2.99 7.25
CA VAL A 100 8.44 -4.39 7.52
C VAL A 100 7.50 -4.50 8.72
N ARG A 101 7.80 -3.77 9.80
CA ARG A 101 6.97 -3.74 11.00
C ARG A 101 5.59 -3.13 10.72
N PHE A 102 5.54 -2.07 9.93
CA PHE A 102 4.29 -1.42 9.52
C PHE A 102 3.40 -2.39 8.73
N ILE A 103 3.96 -3.06 7.72
CA ILE A 103 3.25 -4.06 6.91
C ILE A 103 2.78 -5.22 7.79
N LEU A 104 3.63 -5.74 8.69
CA LEU A 104 3.26 -6.81 9.61
C LEU A 104 2.10 -6.45 10.54
N TYR A 105 2.04 -5.21 11.03
CA TYR A 105 0.92 -4.77 11.84
C TYR A 105 -0.35 -4.57 11.02
N ALA A 106 -0.23 -4.00 9.82
CA ALA A 106 -1.37 -3.77 8.93
C ALA A 106 -2.01 -5.09 8.47
N THR A 107 -1.20 -6.10 8.09
CA THR A 107 -1.71 -7.44 7.71
C THR A 107 -2.45 -8.10 8.88
N ARG A 108 -1.88 -8.05 10.09
CA ARG A 108 -2.55 -8.55 11.30
C ARG A 108 -3.88 -7.85 11.57
N MET A 109 -3.96 -6.54 11.32
CA MET A 109 -5.18 -5.77 11.55
C MET A 109 -6.26 -6.01 10.50
N ALA A 110 -5.87 -6.45 9.31
CA ALA A 110 -6.77 -6.82 8.22
C ALA A 110 -7.17 -8.31 8.22
N ASP A 111 -6.70 -9.09 9.20
CA ASP A 111 -6.83 -10.55 9.27
C ASP A 111 -6.22 -11.27 8.05
N VAL A 112 -5.02 -10.83 7.64
CA VAL A 112 -4.25 -11.39 6.53
C VAL A 112 -2.96 -12.03 7.05
N SER A 113 -2.68 -13.25 6.60
CA SER A 113 -1.39 -13.92 6.87
C SER A 113 -0.27 -13.27 6.07
N MET A 114 0.81 -12.90 6.76
CA MET A 114 2.02 -12.38 6.12
C MET A 114 2.70 -13.46 5.27
N GLU A 115 2.66 -14.71 5.71
CA GLU A 115 3.17 -15.86 4.95
C GLU A 115 2.46 -15.94 3.59
N ARG A 116 1.14 -15.80 3.56
CA ARG A 116 0.37 -15.80 2.31
C ARG A 116 0.75 -14.64 1.38
N VAL A 117 1.03 -13.47 1.95
CA VAL A 117 1.51 -12.30 1.19
C VAL A 117 2.87 -12.59 0.56
N ILE A 118 3.81 -13.16 1.31
CA ILE A 118 5.15 -13.50 0.82
C ILE A 118 5.09 -14.60 -0.25
N GLU A 119 4.28 -15.64 -0.05
CA GLU A 119 4.05 -16.70 -1.04
C GLU A 119 3.55 -16.11 -2.36
N MET A 120 2.50 -15.28 -2.30
CA MET A 120 1.92 -14.68 -3.49
C MET A 120 2.86 -13.67 -4.15
N ALA A 121 3.65 -12.92 -3.36
CA ALA A 121 4.69 -12.05 -3.87
C ALA A 121 5.73 -12.84 -4.68
N ASN A 122 6.22 -13.97 -4.15
CA ASN A 122 7.16 -14.84 -4.86
C ASN A 122 6.56 -15.41 -6.15
N GLU A 123 5.28 -15.83 -6.13
CA GLU A 123 4.57 -16.32 -7.33
C GLU A 123 4.54 -15.29 -8.47
N VAL A 124 4.48 -13.99 -8.12
CA VAL A 124 4.48 -12.88 -9.10
C VAL A 124 5.86 -12.25 -9.32
N GLY A 125 6.92 -12.88 -8.82
CA GLY A 125 8.31 -12.46 -9.05
C GLY A 125 8.82 -11.34 -8.13
N ILE A 126 8.12 -11.04 -7.03
CA ILE A 126 8.55 -10.11 -5.98
C ILE A 126 9.21 -10.92 -4.86
N ALA A 127 10.55 -10.92 -4.80
CA ALA A 127 11.32 -11.69 -3.82
C ALA A 127 12.53 -10.91 -3.30
N VAL A 128 12.95 -11.20 -2.06
CA VAL A 128 14.22 -10.72 -1.50
C VAL A 128 15.35 -11.44 -2.24
N SER A 129 16.25 -10.66 -2.87
CA SER A 129 17.46 -11.17 -3.52
C SER A 129 18.48 -11.72 -2.53
#